data_AF-A0A1Y2H3P3-F1
#
_entry.id   AF-A0A1Y2H3P3-F1
#
_cell.length_a   1.000
_cell.length_b   1.000
_cell.length_c   1.000
_cell.angle_alpha   90.00
_cell.angle_beta   90.00
_cell.angle_gamma   90.00
#
_symmetry.space_group_name_H-M   'P 1'
#
loop_
_entity.id
_entity.type
_entity.pdbx_description
1 polymer ?
#
loop_
_entity_poly.entity_id
_entity_poly.type
_entity_poly.pdbx_seq_one_letter_code
_entity_poly.pdbx_strand_id
1 'polypeptide(L)'
;MSTTSTFNATSYHITSSSKYCHAYDAGNQFFNLPMSSIQSSIGTLNFAVRSGMAGYPYIDVVMCVCDTQGVQLLPRELLISLKLYVKKHSKNKSGNSWQWSEGGPLCIEPLTRLLSSSDLGLGSVTTFTFAIPAVHGECAYTVENVALGISLPFTPASVNARLGKLVSTLNSPAVCDCMFELRDGIQITASKAVLAAASQFFATKFQEPQWSAQPIKFDSWSVKAALPCLMHLYNGWVPSDGELPSTELLKGMIEENEVYPLQYSMQDWLLVLDLAQMLELSELIKRYQGGDDCATEGLNGTCLHHAMCFLRSKK
;
A
#
# COMPACT_ATOMS: atom_id res chain seq x y z
N MET A 1 -0.97 8.62 -1.51
CA MET A 1 -1.38 9.74 -0.62
C MET A 1 -1.90 9.14 0.68
N SER A 2 -1.35 9.54 1.83
CA SER A 2 -1.88 9.15 3.14
C SER A 2 -2.37 10.37 3.88
N THR A 3 -3.55 10.28 4.49
CA THR A 3 -4.11 11.33 5.33
C THR A 3 -4.40 10.76 6.71
N THR A 4 -3.81 11.38 7.73
CA THR A 4 -4.04 11.02 9.14
C THR A 4 -4.90 12.09 9.77
N SER A 5 -6.01 11.71 10.38
CA SER A 5 -6.86 12.63 11.15
C SER A 5 -7.05 12.07 12.56
N THR A 6 -6.93 12.96 13.54
CA THR A 6 -7.04 12.61 14.97
C THR A 6 -8.32 13.21 15.51
N PHE A 7 -9.14 12.42 16.21
CA PHE A 7 -10.43 12.87 16.72
C PHE A 7 -10.54 12.68 18.22
N ASN A 8 -10.80 13.76 18.95
CA ASN A 8 -11.13 13.70 20.36
C ASN A 8 -12.58 13.23 20.48
N ALA A 9 -12.79 12.05 21.08
CA ALA A 9 -14.12 11.56 21.36
C ALA A 9 -14.69 12.34 22.56
N THR A 10 -15.98 12.71 22.53
CA THR A 10 -16.69 12.98 23.79
C THR A 10 -16.65 11.70 24.61
N SER A 11 -16.12 11.79 25.83
CA SER A 11 -15.70 10.69 26.69
C SER A 11 -16.72 9.54 26.77
N TYR A 12 -16.27 8.30 26.52
CA TYR A 12 -17.09 7.09 26.69
C TYR A 12 -16.68 6.33 27.93
N HIS A 13 -17.58 6.06 28.86
CA HIS A 13 -17.26 5.26 30.05
C HIS A 13 -17.68 3.78 29.87
N ILE A 14 -16.73 2.85 29.92
CA ILE A 14 -16.96 1.40 29.85
C ILE A 14 -16.57 0.79 31.20
N THR A 15 -17.50 0.29 31.99
CA THR A 15 -17.18 -0.32 33.30
C THR A 15 -17.19 -1.85 33.22
N SER A 16 -16.09 -2.51 33.60
CA SER A 16 -16.03 -3.97 33.77
C SER A 16 -16.13 -4.32 35.27
N SER A 17 -17.22 -4.98 35.67
CA SER A 17 -17.30 -5.65 36.96
C SER A 17 -17.16 -7.16 36.73
N SER A 18 -16.52 -7.86 37.66
CA SER A 18 -16.12 -9.27 37.55
C SER A 18 -17.25 -10.29 37.32
N LYS A 19 -18.51 -9.84 37.25
CA LYS A 19 -19.67 -10.71 36.97
C LYS A 19 -20.62 -10.20 35.87
N TYR A 20 -20.66 -8.90 35.58
CA TYR A 20 -21.48 -8.33 34.50
C TYR A 20 -20.85 -7.03 33.99
N CYS A 21 -20.67 -6.90 32.67
CA CYS A 21 -20.44 -5.61 32.04
C CYS A 21 -21.79 -4.90 31.95
N HIS A 22 -22.08 -3.99 32.89
CA HIS A 22 -23.21 -3.08 32.73
C HIS A 22 -22.74 -1.92 31.84
N ALA A 23 -23.21 -1.88 30.59
CA ALA A 23 -23.21 -0.65 29.82
C ALA A 23 -24.22 0.29 30.49
N TYR A 24 -23.76 1.09 31.46
CA TYR A 24 -24.60 2.13 32.06
C TYR A 24 -24.89 3.17 30.99
N ASP A 25 -26.11 3.16 30.45
CA ASP A 25 -26.72 4.24 29.67
C ASP A 25 -25.87 4.81 28.52
N ALA A 26 -24.94 4.01 28.00
CA ALA A 26 -24.14 4.37 26.84
C ALA A 26 -24.99 4.13 25.60
N GLY A 27 -25.94 5.04 25.35
CA GLY A 27 -26.59 5.14 24.05
C GLY A 27 -25.51 5.11 22.97
N ASN A 28 -25.75 4.37 21.88
CA ASN A 28 -24.84 4.33 20.74
C ASN A 28 -24.56 5.77 20.30
N GLN A 29 -23.43 6.33 20.70
CA GLN A 29 -23.02 7.64 20.23
C GLN A 29 -22.39 7.42 18.85
N PHE A 30 -23.00 8.04 17.86
CA PHE A 30 -22.50 8.09 16.51
C PHE A 30 -21.71 9.38 16.35
N PHE A 31 -20.52 9.29 15.78
CA PHE A 31 -19.82 10.46 15.27
C PHE A 31 -19.81 10.38 13.76
N ASN A 32 -20.33 11.45 13.15
CA ASN A 32 -20.27 11.62 11.71
C ASN A 32 -18.95 12.32 11.39
N LEU A 33 -18.15 11.73 10.50
CA LEU A 33 -16.96 12.40 9.97
C LEU A 33 -17.30 13.02 8.62
N PRO A 34 -17.57 14.34 8.57
CA PRO A 34 -17.61 15.04 7.29
C PRO A 34 -16.20 15.01 6.69
N MET A 35 -16.02 14.23 5.63
CA MET A 35 -14.73 13.98 4.96
C MET A 35 -14.25 15.17 4.12
N SER A 36 -14.54 16.41 4.51
CA SER A 36 -14.21 17.61 3.74
C SER A 36 -12.71 17.76 3.43
N SER A 37 -11.84 17.09 4.21
CA SER A 37 -10.39 17.03 4.00
C SER A 37 -9.88 15.83 3.18
N ILE A 38 -10.68 14.77 3.01
CA ILE A 38 -10.32 13.57 2.22
C ILE A 38 -11.25 13.54 1.00
N GLN A 39 -10.87 14.33 -0.01
CA GLN A 39 -11.48 14.48 -1.35
C GLN A 39 -12.66 13.54 -1.66
N SER A 40 -13.88 14.11 -1.75
CA SER A 40 -15.04 13.82 -2.62
C SER A 40 -15.35 12.40 -3.15
N SER A 41 -14.69 11.34 -2.69
CA SER A 41 -14.58 10.06 -3.42
C SER A 41 -15.09 8.87 -2.61
N ILE A 42 -15.24 9.00 -1.30
CA ILE A 42 -15.66 7.90 -0.40
C ILE A 42 -16.98 8.23 0.30
N GLY A 43 -17.41 9.50 0.28
CA GLY A 43 -18.64 9.92 0.91
C GLY A 43 -18.51 10.13 2.42
N THR A 44 -19.62 10.02 3.15
CA THR A 44 -19.64 10.20 4.61
C THR A 44 -19.42 8.86 5.31
N LEU A 45 -18.41 8.79 6.17
CA LEU A 45 -18.14 7.65 7.04
C LEU A 45 -18.63 7.95 8.45
N ASN A 46 -19.49 7.08 8.98
CA ASN A 46 -20.00 7.17 10.34
C ASN A 46 -19.35 6.14 11.22
N PHE A 47 -18.89 6.58 12.40
CA PHE A 47 -18.23 5.72 13.37
C PHE A 47 -19.09 5.60 14.63
N ALA A 48 -19.23 4.39 15.15
CA ALA A 48 -19.85 4.12 16.43
C ALA A 48 -18.92 3.25 17.29
N VAL A 49 -18.77 3.61 18.56
CA VAL A 49 -18.01 2.81 19.51
C VAL A 49 -18.98 1.96 20.33
N ARG A 50 -18.75 0.64 20.37
CA ARG A 50 -19.57 -0.31 21.14
C ARG A 50 -18.69 -1.11 22.09
N SER A 51 -19.24 -1.47 23.24
CA SER A 51 -18.62 -2.42 24.17
C SER A 51 -19.29 -3.79 24.06
N GLY A 52 -18.49 -4.84 24.13
CA GLY A 52 -18.98 -6.22 24.12
C GLY A 52 -19.71 -6.65 25.39
N MET A 53 -20.64 -7.58 25.27
CA MET A 53 -21.26 -8.26 26.43
C MET A 53 -20.52 -9.55 26.79
N ALA A 54 -20.29 -9.70 28.10
CA ALA A 54 -19.91 -10.90 28.87
C ALA A 54 -18.66 -11.70 28.42
N GLY A 55 -17.63 -11.67 29.27
CA GLY A 55 -16.51 -12.63 29.26
C GLY A 55 -15.16 -12.03 28.87
N TYR A 56 -15.13 -11.15 27.87
CA TYR A 56 -13.91 -10.49 27.41
C TYR A 56 -14.17 -9.00 27.13
N PRO A 57 -13.41 -8.07 27.74
CA PRO A 57 -13.57 -6.65 27.43
C PRO A 57 -12.99 -6.37 26.04
N TYR A 58 -13.86 -6.04 25.09
CA TYR A 58 -13.46 -5.53 23.78
C TYR A 58 -14.22 -4.25 23.44
N ILE A 59 -13.60 -3.44 22.59
CA ILE A 59 -14.17 -2.21 22.03
C ILE A 59 -14.29 -2.39 20.53
N ASP A 60 -15.51 -2.31 20.03
CA ASP A 60 -15.79 -2.31 18.60
C ASP A 60 -15.87 -0.87 18.11
N VAL A 61 -15.09 -0.54 17.10
CA VAL A 61 -15.27 0.67 16.29
C VAL A 61 -15.96 0.24 15.00
N VAL A 62 -17.20 0.65 14.84
CA VAL A 62 -18.06 0.30 13.71
C VAL A 62 -18.04 1.44 12.71
N MET A 63 -17.60 1.20 11.48
CA MET A 63 -17.63 2.14 10.37
C MET A 63 -18.79 1.80 9.43
N CYS A 64 -19.58 2.80 9.04
CA CYS A 64 -20.64 2.68 8.03
C CYS A 64 -20.44 3.71 6.91
N VAL A 65 -20.62 3.29 5.66
CA VAL A 65 -20.65 4.17 4.48
C VAL A 65 -22.08 4.66 4.28
N CYS A 66 -22.36 5.93 4.56
CA CYS A 66 -23.74 6.42 4.69
C CYS A 66 -24.25 7.24 3.51
N ASP A 67 -23.38 7.81 2.68
CA ASP A 67 -23.79 8.63 1.54
C ASP A 67 -22.70 8.67 0.47
N THR A 68 -23.07 8.56 -0.81
CA THR A 68 -22.17 8.67 -1.97
C THR A 68 -22.56 9.82 -2.91
N GLN A 69 -23.34 10.83 -2.48
CA GLN A 69 -23.77 11.91 -3.38
C GLN A 69 -22.60 12.51 -4.16
N GLY A 70 -22.57 12.26 -5.47
CA GLY A 70 -21.57 12.79 -6.39
C GLY A 70 -20.26 11.98 -6.54
N VAL A 71 -20.13 10.80 -5.92
CA VAL A 71 -18.92 9.98 -6.03
C VAL A 71 -18.86 9.27 -7.38
N GLN A 72 -17.92 9.68 -8.25
CA GLN A 72 -17.80 9.15 -9.60
C GLN A 72 -17.14 7.76 -9.70
N LEU A 73 -16.53 7.22 -8.64
CA LEU A 73 -16.06 5.82 -8.50
C LEU A 73 -15.39 5.67 -7.12
N LEU A 74 -15.89 4.77 -6.27
CA LEU A 74 -15.20 4.40 -5.03
C LEU A 74 -13.86 3.73 -5.37
N PRO A 75 -12.79 3.98 -4.59
CA PRO A 75 -11.55 3.23 -4.73
C PRO A 75 -11.81 1.72 -4.54
N ARG A 76 -11.13 0.88 -5.33
CA ARG A 76 -11.31 -0.59 -5.26
C ARG A 76 -10.90 -1.16 -3.91
N GLU A 77 -9.91 -0.54 -3.28
CA GLU A 77 -9.41 -0.94 -1.99
C GLU A 77 -9.04 0.28 -1.16
N LEU A 78 -9.17 0.17 0.16
CA LEU A 78 -8.85 1.25 1.10
C LEU A 78 -8.23 0.67 2.37
N LEU A 79 -7.04 1.14 2.73
CA LEU A 79 -6.32 0.70 3.93
C LEU A 79 -6.68 1.64 5.08
N ILE A 80 -7.44 1.12 6.04
CA ILE A 80 -7.83 1.81 7.26
C ILE A 80 -6.94 1.37 8.40
N SER A 81 -6.34 2.32 9.11
CA SER A 81 -5.63 2.10 10.36
C SER A 81 -6.32 2.88 11.47
N LEU A 82 -6.83 2.18 12.48
CA LEU A 82 -7.43 2.80 13.66
C LEU A 82 -6.55 2.61 14.89
N LYS A 83 -6.31 3.68 15.65
CA LYS A 83 -5.67 3.63 16.97
C LYS A 83 -6.65 4.09 18.03
N LEU A 84 -6.66 3.38 19.15
CA LEU A 84 -7.56 3.66 20.25
C LEU A 84 -6.77 4.11 21.49
N TYR A 85 -7.15 5.25 22.07
CA TYR A 85 -6.59 5.76 23.30
C TYR A 85 -7.63 5.61 24.41
N VAL A 86 -7.31 4.80 25.42
CA VAL A 86 -8.21 4.51 26.55
C VAL A 86 -7.57 4.90 27.89
N LYS A 87 -8.32 5.58 28.75
CA LYS A 87 -7.94 5.80 30.15
C LYS A 87 -8.49 4.70 31.03
N LYS A 88 -7.67 4.21 31.95
CA LYS A 88 -8.09 3.21 32.94
C LYS A 88 -8.59 3.90 34.20
N HIS A 89 -9.65 3.34 34.77
CA HIS A 89 -10.22 3.68 36.05
C HIS A 89 -10.17 2.45 36.93
N SER A 90 -9.72 2.63 38.16
CA SER A 90 -9.77 1.60 39.21
C SER A 90 -10.65 2.08 40.33
N LYS A 91 -11.41 1.17 40.95
CA LYS A 91 -12.03 1.48 42.24
C LYS A 91 -10.94 1.75 43.27
N ASN A 92 -11.16 2.75 44.10
CA ASN A 92 -10.33 2.96 45.29
C ASN A 92 -10.47 1.78 46.27
N LYS A 93 -9.57 1.69 47.25
CA LYS A 93 -9.58 0.60 48.26
C LYS A 93 -10.89 0.50 49.04
N SER A 94 -11.67 1.58 49.14
CA SER A 94 -12.97 1.59 49.80
C SER A 94 -14.11 1.10 48.90
N GLY A 95 -13.88 0.84 47.61
CA GLY A 95 -14.88 0.35 46.66
C GLY A 95 -15.95 1.37 46.26
N ASN A 96 -15.93 2.57 46.84
CA ASN A 96 -17.01 3.55 46.77
C ASN A 96 -16.85 4.58 45.66
N SER A 97 -15.65 4.74 45.08
CA SER A 97 -15.47 5.64 43.93
C SER A 97 -14.42 5.16 42.95
N TRP A 98 -14.66 5.49 41.67
CA TRP A 98 -13.69 5.30 40.60
C TRP A 98 -12.67 6.43 40.64
N GLN A 99 -11.39 6.07 40.73
CA GLN A 99 -10.28 7.01 40.62
C GLN A 99 -9.53 6.78 39.32
N TRP A 100 -9.05 7.88 38.73
CA TRP A 100 -8.19 7.85 37.56
C TRP A 100 -6.88 7.19 37.94
N SER A 101 -6.40 6.25 37.12
CA SER A 101 -5.02 5.81 37.26
C SER A 101 -4.09 6.97 36.90
N GLU A 102 -3.04 7.21 37.67
CA GLU A 102 -2.05 8.27 37.39
C GLU A 102 -1.22 8.02 36.12
N GLY A 103 -1.43 6.90 35.42
CA GLY A 103 -0.86 6.64 34.10
C GLY A 103 -1.62 7.38 33.00
N GLY A 104 -0.89 7.90 32.00
CA GLY A 104 -1.47 8.45 30.77
C GLY A 104 -2.37 7.44 30.04
N PRO A 105 -3.11 7.88 29.00
CA PRO A 105 -3.97 6.98 28.23
C PRO A 105 -3.18 5.81 27.66
N LEU A 106 -3.72 4.61 27.83
CA LEU A 106 -3.23 3.40 27.19
C LEU A 106 -3.56 3.48 25.70
N CYS A 107 -2.54 3.47 24.86
CA CYS A 107 -2.70 3.27 23.41
C CYS A 107 -2.86 1.77 23.15
N ILE A 108 -3.97 1.36 22.58
CA ILE A 108 -4.12 0.00 22.02
C ILE A 108 -3.54 0.05 20.60
N GLU A 109 -2.73 -0.95 20.27
CA GLU A 109 -2.03 -1.06 18.98
C GLU A 109 -2.96 -0.78 17.79
N PRO A 110 -2.45 -0.12 16.72
CA PRO A 110 -3.24 0.16 15.54
C PRO A 110 -3.79 -1.13 14.94
N LEU A 111 -5.10 -1.13 14.71
CA LEU A 111 -5.76 -2.18 13.96
C LEU A 111 -5.88 -1.71 12.51
N THR A 112 -5.07 -2.33 11.65
CA THR A 112 -5.03 -2.03 10.23
C THR A 112 -5.80 -3.09 9.46
N ARG A 113 -6.74 -2.66 8.61
CA ARG A 113 -7.50 -3.54 7.72
C ARG A 113 -7.56 -2.95 6.32
N LEU A 114 -7.27 -3.80 5.34
CA LEU A 114 -7.54 -3.51 3.94
C LEU A 114 -9.03 -3.81 3.66
N LEU A 115 -9.77 -2.80 3.23
CA LEU A 115 -11.16 -2.92 2.83
C LEU A 115 -11.23 -3.04 1.31
N SER A 116 -11.98 -4.02 0.84
CA SER A 116 -12.23 -4.26 -0.58
C SER A 116 -13.46 -3.48 -1.07
N SER A 117 -13.73 -3.52 -2.38
CA SER A 117 -14.91 -2.86 -2.94
C SER A 117 -16.23 -3.38 -2.39
N SER A 118 -16.30 -4.63 -1.92
CA SER A 118 -17.48 -5.17 -1.24
C SER A 118 -17.68 -4.62 0.17
N ASP A 119 -16.61 -4.22 0.86
CA ASP A 119 -16.68 -3.64 2.20
C ASP A 119 -17.02 -2.14 2.19
N LEU A 120 -16.86 -1.50 1.02
CA LEU A 120 -17.05 -0.08 0.80
C LEU A 120 -18.40 0.27 0.14
N GLY A 121 -19.29 -0.71 -0.03
CA GLY A 121 -20.63 -0.47 -0.59
C GLY A 121 -21.48 0.42 0.32
N LEU A 122 -22.41 1.19 -0.25
CA LEU A 122 -23.36 1.99 0.53
C LEU A 122 -24.13 1.10 1.53
N GLY A 123 -24.15 1.51 2.80
CA GLY A 123 -24.75 0.74 3.89
C GLY A 123 -23.89 -0.41 4.41
N SER A 124 -22.71 -0.64 3.85
CA SER A 124 -21.76 -1.64 4.36
C SER A 124 -21.24 -1.21 5.72
N VAL A 125 -21.12 -2.19 6.62
CA VAL A 125 -20.70 -1.98 8.00
C VAL A 125 -19.43 -2.79 8.25
N THR A 126 -18.34 -2.11 8.54
CA THR A 126 -17.07 -2.74 8.92
C THR A 126 -16.82 -2.55 10.41
N THR A 127 -16.46 -3.63 11.11
CA THR A 127 -16.18 -3.58 12.56
C THR A 127 -14.71 -3.83 12.85
N PHE A 128 -14.10 -2.96 13.65
CA PHE A 128 -12.74 -3.08 14.17
C PHE A 128 -12.80 -3.40 15.66
N THR A 129 -12.37 -4.59 16.04
CA THR A 129 -12.48 -5.08 17.42
C THR A 129 -11.13 -4.98 18.12
N PHE A 130 -11.05 -4.10 19.11
CA PHE A 130 -9.88 -3.92 19.96
C PHE A 130 -10.02 -4.79 21.21
N ALA A 131 -9.12 -5.75 21.38
CA ALA A 131 -9.01 -6.49 22.64
C ALA A 131 -8.44 -5.58 23.72
N ILE A 132 -9.17 -5.40 24.82
CA ILE A 132 -8.63 -4.73 25.99
C ILE A 132 -7.81 -5.76 26.77
N PRO A 133 -6.56 -5.46 27.15
CA PRO A 133 -5.76 -6.36 27.96
C PRO A 133 -6.52 -6.81 29.20
N ALA A 134 -6.56 -8.12 29.47
CA ALA A 134 -7.18 -8.64 30.68
C ALA A 134 -6.43 -8.09 31.89
N VAL A 135 -7.06 -7.20 32.64
CA VAL A 135 -6.50 -6.69 33.88
C VAL A 135 -7.13 -7.44 35.04
N HIS A 136 -6.30 -7.91 35.98
CA HIS A 136 -6.78 -8.46 37.23
C HIS A 136 -7.49 -7.38 38.07
N GLY A 137 -8.78 -7.57 38.34
CA GLY A 137 -9.60 -6.68 39.19
C GLY A 137 -10.66 -5.88 38.42
N GLU A 138 -11.58 -5.27 39.16
CA GLU A 138 -12.66 -4.44 38.59
C GLU A 138 -12.07 -3.13 38.03
N CYS A 139 -12.04 -3.02 36.71
CA CYS A 139 -11.52 -1.85 36.01
C CYS A 139 -12.60 -1.28 35.09
N ALA A 140 -12.65 0.03 34.97
CA ALA A 140 -13.40 0.71 33.93
C ALA A 140 -12.42 1.37 32.96
N TYR A 141 -12.78 1.47 31.69
CA TYR A 141 -12.01 2.10 30.64
C TYR A 141 -12.81 3.24 30.04
N THR A 142 -12.18 4.37 29.80
CA THR A 142 -12.79 5.47 29.08
C THR A 142 -12.09 5.68 27.75
N VAL A 143 -12.82 5.63 26.63
CA VAL A 143 -12.24 5.99 25.33
C VAL A 143 -12.08 7.50 25.26
N GLU A 144 -10.84 7.96 25.13
CA GLU A 144 -10.51 9.38 25.01
C GLU A 144 -10.44 9.83 23.56
N ASN A 145 -9.80 9.03 22.71
CA ASN A 145 -9.50 9.40 21.35
C ASN A 145 -9.47 8.17 20.45
N VAL A 146 -9.97 8.35 19.22
CA VAL A 146 -9.83 7.40 18.12
C VAL A 146 -9.08 8.14 17.01
N ALA A 147 -7.86 7.70 16.72
CA ALA A 147 -7.11 8.22 15.58
C ALA A 147 -7.33 7.33 14.36
N LEU A 148 -7.71 7.95 13.24
CA LEU A 148 -8.03 7.30 11.98
C LEU A 148 -6.99 7.71 10.93
N GLY A 149 -6.23 6.73 10.48
CA GLY A 149 -5.41 6.82 9.28
C GLY A 149 -6.16 6.20 8.11
N ILE A 150 -6.39 6.98 7.06
CA ILE A 150 -6.86 6.47 5.77
C ILE A 150 -5.72 6.59 4.78
N SER A 151 -5.39 5.46 4.17
CA SER A 151 -4.46 5.40 3.06
C SER A 151 -5.10 4.62 1.92
N LEU A 152 -4.99 5.14 0.71
CA LEU A 152 -5.24 4.29 -0.45
C LEU A 152 -4.08 3.30 -0.49
N PRO A 153 -4.34 1.97 -0.53
CA PRO A 153 -3.30 1.01 -0.80
C PRO A 153 -2.69 1.44 -2.11
N PHE A 154 -1.42 1.83 -2.06
CA PHE A 154 -0.67 2.10 -3.26
C PHE A 154 -0.40 0.74 -3.89
N THR A 155 -1.41 0.14 -4.50
CA THR A 155 -1.20 -0.99 -5.40
C THR A 155 -0.64 -0.38 -6.68
N PRO A 156 0.64 -0.60 -7.03
CA PRO A 156 1.19 -0.17 -8.31
C PRO A 156 0.34 -0.64 -9.50
N ALA A 157 -0.49 -1.68 -9.32
CA ALA A 157 -1.48 -2.14 -10.29
C ALA A 157 -2.47 -1.06 -10.80
N SER A 158 -2.92 -0.10 -9.98
CA SER A 158 -3.86 0.95 -10.46
C SER A 158 -3.17 2.05 -11.27
N VAL A 159 -1.87 2.26 -11.02
CA VAL A 159 -1.01 3.10 -11.83
C VAL A 159 -0.70 2.37 -13.15
N ASN A 160 -0.39 1.06 -13.10
CA ASN A 160 -0.16 0.20 -14.27
C ASN A 160 -1.31 0.19 -15.29
N ALA A 161 -2.57 0.19 -14.84
CA ALA A 161 -3.72 0.23 -15.74
C ALA A 161 -3.86 1.55 -16.53
N ARG A 162 -3.43 2.69 -15.97
CA ARG A 162 -3.38 3.98 -16.68
C ARG A 162 -2.09 4.15 -17.48
N LEU A 163 -1.01 3.58 -16.97
CA LEU A 163 0.33 3.55 -17.57
C LEU A 163 0.41 2.64 -18.79
N GLY A 164 -0.42 1.60 -18.94
CA GLY A 164 -0.41 0.70 -20.09
C GLY A 164 -0.48 1.39 -21.46
N LYS A 165 -1.05 2.61 -21.55
CA LYS A 165 -1.05 3.42 -22.78
C LYS A 165 0.23 4.23 -22.99
N LEU A 166 0.99 4.51 -21.93
CA LEU A 166 2.21 5.31 -21.99
C LEU A 166 3.37 4.53 -22.60
N VAL A 167 3.36 3.20 -22.66
CA VAL A 167 4.43 2.46 -23.34
C VAL A 167 4.61 2.91 -24.80
N SER A 168 3.53 3.36 -25.45
CA SER A 168 3.56 3.95 -26.81
C SER A 168 4.35 5.26 -26.90
N THR A 169 4.59 5.94 -25.78
CA THR A 169 5.36 7.18 -25.71
C THR A 169 6.85 6.95 -25.43
N LEU A 170 7.23 5.73 -25.02
CA LEU A 170 8.64 5.38 -24.86
C LEU A 170 9.34 5.41 -26.22
N ASN A 171 10.52 6.02 -26.24
CA ASN A 171 11.31 6.31 -27.44
C ASN A 171 10.63 7.24 -28.48
N SER A 172 9.61 7.99 -28.08
CA SER A 172 8.96 8.98 -28.95
C SER A 172 9.56 10.37 -28.76
N PRO A 173 10.20 10.96 -29.79
CA PRO A 173 10.84 12.27 -29.70
C PRO A 173 9.88 13.42 -29.39
N ALA A 174 8.59 13.24 -29.67
CA ALA A 174 7.57 14.29 -29.47
C ALA A 174 7.17 14.49 -28.00
N VAL A 175 7.46 13.52 -27.13
CA VAL A 175 6.95 13.44 -25.75
C VAL A 175 8.03 13.12 -24.72
N CYS A 176 9.16 12.56 -25.16
CA CYS A 176 10.29 12.28 -24.30
C CYS A 176 11.16 13.53 -24.10
N ASP A 177 11.48 13.84 -22.85
CA ASP A 177 12.26 14.98 -22.39
C ASP A 177 13.58 14.56 -21.69
N CYS A 178 13.93 13.28 -21.78
CA CYS A 178 15.25 12.75 -21.46
C CYS A 178 15.72 11.70 -22.45
N MET A 179 17.04 11.56 -22.56
CA MET A 179 17.72 10.58 -23.39
C MET A 179 18.77 9.89 -22.53
N PHE A 180 18.74 8.57 -22.52
CA PHE A 180 19.75 7.73 -21.90
C PHE A 180 20.67 7.16 -22.97
N GLU A 181 21.98 7.25 -22.76
CA GLU A 181 22.97 6.56 -23.57
C GLU A 181 23.45 5.32 -22.80
N LEU A 182 23.26 4.15 -23.38
CA LEU A 182 23.58 2.86 -22.78
C LEU A 182 25.01 2.41 -23.13
N ARG A 183 25.50 1.36 -22.46
CA ARG A 183 26.85 0.81 -22.65
C ARG A 183 27.16 0.42 -24.09
N ASP A 184 26.17 -0.04 -24.83
CA ASP A 184 26.24 -0.48 -26.22
C ASP A 184 26.14 0.69 -27.22
N GLY A 185 26.13 1.95 -26.73
CA GLY A 185 25.97 3.15 -27.55
C GLY A 185 24.53 3.39 -27.99
N ILE A 186 23.59 2.57 -27.53
CA ILE A 186 22.17 2.70 -27.86
C ILE A 186 21.57 3.84 -27.06
N GLN A 187 20.79 4.67 -27.74
CA GLN A 187 20.08 5.76 -27.10
C GLN A 187 18.60 5.41 -26.94
N ILE A 188 18.08 5.61 -25.74
CA ILE A 188 16.65 5.45 -25.43
C ILE A 188 16.12 6.78 -24.92
N THR A 189 15.08 7.29 -25.56
CA THR A 189 14.38 8.49 -25.07
C THR A 189 13.20 8.10 -24.18
N ALA A 190 13.00 8.83 -23.07
CA ALA A 190 11.93 8.59 -22.12
C ALA A 190 11.39 9.91 -21.53
N SER A 191 10.29 9.84 -20.79
CA SER A 191 9.68 10.96 -20.08
C SER A 191 10.13 10.99 -18.62
N LYS A 192 10.79 12.06 -18.20
CA LYS A 192 11.20 12.30 -16.80
C LYS A 192 10.02 12.23 -15.85
N ALA A 193 8.86 12.77 -16.27
CA ALA A 193 7.64 12.75 -15.47
C ALA A 193 7.15 11.32 -15.20
N VAL A 194 7.17 10.45 -16.22
CA VAL A 194 6.78 9.04 -16.07
C VAL A 194 7.77 8.31 -15.17
N LEU A 195 9.07 8.47 -15.43
CA LEU A 195 10.13 7.82 -14.66
C LEU A 195 10.14 8.24 -13.19
N ALA A 196 10.01 9.54 -12.90
CA ALA A 196 9.93 10.06 -11.54
C ALA A 196 8.66 9.64 -10.79
N ALA A 197 7.53 9.50 -11.50
CA ALA A 197 6.30 9.02 -10.89
C ALA A 197 6.37 7.52 -10.54
N ALA A 198 7.11 6.74 -11.32
CA ALA A 198 7.20 5.29 -11.17
C ALA A 198 8.40 4.83 -10.32
N SER A 199 9.43 5.66 -10.13
CA SER A 199 10.61 5.32 -9.32
C SER A 199 11.15 6.52 -8.53
N GLN A 200 11.33 6.29 -7.23
CA GLN A 200 11.89 7.27 -6.30
C GLN A 200 13.35 7.59 -6.64
N PHE A 201 14.11 6.63 -7.18
CA PHE A 201 15.44 6.87 -7.70
C PHE A 201 15.44 8.01 -8.73
N PHE A 202 14.59 7.92 -9.76
CA PHE A 202 14.50 8.96 -10.78
C PHE A 202 13.94 10.28 -10.24
N ALA A 203 12.96 10.22 -9.33
CA ALA A 203 12.39 11.39 -8.68
C ALA A 203 13.45 12.21 -7.92
N THR A 204 14.39 11.52 -7.26
CA THR A 204 15.52 12.15 -6.58
C THR A 204 16.59 12.59 -7.59
N LYS A 205 16.97 11.71 -8.52
CA LYS A 205 18.06 11.96 -9.47
C LYS A 205 17.78 13.13 -10.41
N PHE A 206 16.56 13.32 -10.89
CA PHE A 206 16.25 14.46 -11.77
C PHE A 206 16.28 15.83 -11.08
N GLN A 207 16.41 15.89 -9.75
CA GLN A 207 16.67 17.13 -9.03
C GLN A 207 18.16 17.50 -9.03
N GLU A 208 19.04 16.56 -9.37
CA GLU A 208 20.48 16.79 -9.44
C GLU A 208 20.87 17.47 -10.77
N PRO A 209 21.70 18.54 -10.76
CA PRO A 209 22.10 19.25 -11.99
C PRO A 209 22.73 18.36 -13.05
N GLN A 210 23.52 17.35 -12.66
CA GLN A 210 24.16 16.43 -13.60
C GLN A 210 23.17 15.53 -14.38
N TRP A 211 21.94 15.38 -13.91
CA TRP A 211 20.86 14.65 -14.59
C TRP A 211 19.98 15.56 -15.46
N SER A 212 20.31 16.85 -15.53
CA SER A 212 19.70 17.79 -16.48
C SER A 212 20.43 17.79 -17.84
N ALA A 213 21.71 17.39 -17.87
CA ALA A 213 22.49 17.25 -19.09
C ALA A 213 22.02 16.01 -19.89
N GLN A 214 21.96 16.15 -21.22
CA GLN A 214 21.65 15.05 -22.13
C GLN A 214 22.83 14.76 -23.08
N PRO A 215 23.10 13.48 -23.40
CA PRO A 215 22.44 12.30 -22.85
C PRO A 215 22.86 11.98 -21.41
N ILE A 216 21.96 11.35 -20.64
CA ILE A 216 22.27 10.79 -19.33
C ILE A 216 22.99 9.46 -19.54
N LYS A 217 24.22 9.37 -19.06
CA LYS A 217 25.08 8.20 -19.29
C LYS A 217 24.74 7.04 -18.36
N PHE A 218 24.37 5.91 -18.96
CA PHE A 218 24.10 4.61 -18.34
C PHE A 218 25.14 3.57 -18.80
N ASP A 219 26.41 3.94 -18.68
CA ASP A 219 27.56 3.20 -19.20
C ASP A 219 27.70 1.76 -18.65
N SER A 220 27.06 1.46 -17.53
CA SER A 220 27.09 0.12 -16.90
C SER A 220 26.04 -0.84 -17.46
N TRP A 221 25.03 -0.34 -18.18
CA TRP A 221 23.82 -1.10 -18.50
C TRP A 221 23.65 -1.28 -20.00
N SER A 222 23.33 -2.51 -20.41
CA SER A 222 22.96 -2.82 -21.81
C SER A 222 21.48 -2.55 -22.04
N VAL A 223 21.09 -2.48 -23.31
CA VAL A 223 19.66 -2.44 -23.71
C VAL A 223 18.87 -3.64 -23.19
N LYS A 224 19.49 -4.82 -23.11
CA LYS A 224 18.87 -6.03 -22.55
C LYS A 224 18.52 -5.88 -21.06
N ALA A 225 19.29 -5.10 -20.29
CA ALA A 225 18.96 -4.80 -18.90
C ALA A 225 17.98 -3.62 -18.79
N ALA A 226 18.23 -2.55 -19.56
CA ALA A 226 17.52 -1.29 -19.45
C ALA A 226 16.07 -1.39 -19.94
N LEU A 227 15.82 -2.03 -21.08
CA LEU A 227 14.50 -2.02 -21.71
C LEU A 227 13.44 -2.72 -20.85
N PRO A 228 13.67 -3.91 -20.26
CA PRO A 228 12.72 -4.51 -19.31
C PRO A 228 12.39 -3.62 -18.11
N CYS A 229 13.39 -2.93 -17.55
CA CYS A 229 13.19 -2.02 -16.42
C CYS A 229 12.37 -0.78 -16.82
N LEU A 230 12.65 -0.21 -17.98
CA LEU A 230 11.89 0.92 -18.53
C LEU A 230 10.46 0.52 -18.86
N MET A 231 10.24 -0.67 -19.42
CA MET A 231 8.90 -1.21 -19.65
C MET A 231 8.15 -1.34 -18.33
N HIS A 232 8.76 -1.92 -17.30
CA HIS A 232 8.17 -2.00 -15.97
C HIS A 232 7.76 -0.62 -15.42
N LEU A 233 8.60 0.39 -15.57
CA LEU A 233 8.28 1.76 -15.18
C LEU A 233 7.11 2.37 -15.96
N TYR A 234 6.96 1.98 -17.23
CA TYR A 234 5.99 2.56 -18.15
C TYR A 234 4.63 1.89 -18.17
N ASN A 235 4.54 0.61 -17.86
CA ASN A 235 3.27 -0.14 -17.89
C ASN A 235 3.15 -1.22 -16.81
N GLY A 236 4.17 -1.36 -15.95
CA GLY A 236 4.19 -2.39 -14.92
C GLY A 236 4.51 -3.79 -15.40
N TRP A 237 4.98 -3.97 -16.64
CA TRP A 237 5.33 -5.28 -17.20
C TRP A 237 6.23 -6.05 -16.26
N VAL A 238 5.92 -7.34 -16.11
CA VAL A 238 6.75 -8.31 -15.39
C VAL A 238 6.97 -9.56 -16.24
N PRO A 239 8.00 -10.37 -15.96
CA PRO A 239 8.36 -11.50 -16.82
C PRO A 239 7.24 -12.54 -16.97
N SER A 240 6.36 -12.67 -15.97
CA SER A 240 5.19 -13.55 -16.02
C SER A 240 4.14 -13.12 -17.04
N ASP A 241 4.18 -11.87 -17.51
CA ASP A 241 3.25 -11.34 -18.51
C ASP A 241 3.61 -11.79 -19.94
N GLY A 242 4.78 -12.43 -20.11
CA GLY A 242 5.25 -12.98 -21.39
C GLY A 242 6.22 -12.04 -22.11
N GLU A 243 5.98 -11.84 -23.40
CA GLU A 243 6.84 -11.00 -24.25
C GLU A 243 6.76 -9.52 -23.85
N LEU A 244 7.82 -8.76 -24.15
CA LEU A 244 7.80 -7.31 -23.95
C LEU A 244 6.78 -6.67 -24.90
N PRO A 245 5.95 -5.75 -24.42
CA PRO A 245 5.05 -4.99 -25.28
C PRO A 245 5.85 -4.23 -26.34
N SER A 246 5.73 -4.66 -27.60
CA SER A 246 6.40 -4.02 -28.73
C SER A 246 5.53 -2.91 -29.30
N THR A 247 6.10 -1.72 -29.43
CA THR A 247 5.52 -0.59 -30.16
C THR A 247 6.28 -0.40 -31.45
N GLU A 248 5.70 0.25 -32.46
CA GLU A 248 6.41 0.52 -33.74
C GLU A 248 7.75 1.26 -33.52
N LEU A 249 7.84 2.09 -32.47
CA LEU A 249 9.05 2.85 -32.11
C LEU A 249 10.13 2.00 -31.43
N LEU A 250 9.76 0.84 -30.88
CA LEU A 250 10.66 -0.05 -30.13
C LEU A 250 10.94 -1.34 -30.86
N LYS A 251 10.13 -1.70 -31.87
CA LYS A 251 10.25 -2.95 -32.62
C LYS A 251 11.65 -3.15 -33.20
N GLY A 252 12.18 -2.15 -33.91
CA GLY A 252 13.54 -2.22 -34.46
C GLY A 252 14.59 -2.40 -33.38
N MET A 253 14.48 -1.66 -32.27
CA MET A 253 15.41 -1.77 -31.13
C MET A 253 15.35 -3.17 -30.47
N ILE A 254 14.16 -3.74 -30.33
CA ILE A 254 13.97 -5.08 -29.74
C ILE A 254 14.56 -6.15 -30.65
N GLU A 255 14.28 -6.10 -31.95
CA GLU A 255 14.74 -7.07 -32.95
C GLU A 255 16.25 -7.00 -33.17
N GLU A 256 16.81 -5.80 -33.38
CA GLU A 256 18.24 -5.60 -33.64
C GLU A 256 19.13 -5.98 -32.46
N ASN A 257 18.61 -5.88 -31.24
CA ASN A 257 19.39 -6.12 -30.01
C ASN A 257 18.97 -7.39 -29.26
N GLU A 258 18.14 -8.24 -29.88
CA GLU A 258 17.69 -9.51 -29.34
C GLU A 258 17.09 -9.38 -27.92
N VAL A 259 16.25 -8.36 -27.71
CA VAL A 259 15.63 -8.10 -26.40
C VAL A 259 14.41 -9.00 -26.22
N TYR A 260 14.67 -10.29 -25.98
CA TYR A 260 13.64 -11.30 -25.74
C TYR A 260 13.76 -11.87 -24.32
N PRO A 261 13.10 -11.29 -23.29
CA PRO A 261 13.30 -11.72 -21.89
C PRO A 261 13.01 -13.20 -21.61
N LEU A 262 12.11 -13.82 -22.38
CA LEU A 262 11.83 -15.25 -22.28
C LEU A 262 13.00 -16.13 -22.75
N GLN A 263 13.93 -15.56 -23.51
CA GLN A 263 15.14 -16.22 -24.03
C GLN A 263 16.42 -15.76 -23.30
N TYR A 264 16.30 -14.89 -22.30
CA TYR A 264 17.44 -14.38 -21.56
C TYR A 264 18.18 -15.50 -20.82
N SER A 265 19.50 -15.42 -20.86
CA SER A 265 20.34 -16.25 -20.00
C SER A 265 20.17 -15.82 -18.53
N MET A 266 20.62 -16.67 -17.61
CA MET A 266 20.67 -16.29 -16.19
C MET A 266 21.50 -15.02 -15.98
N GLN A 267 22.59 -14.85 -16.74
CA GLN A 267 23.45 -13.67 -16.63
C GLN A 267 22.72 -12.38 -17.06
N ASP A 268 21.91 -12.44 -18.12
CA ASP A 268 21.12 -11.29 -18.57
C ASP A 268 20.08 -10.91 -17.51
N TRP A 269 19.42 -11.90 -16.91
CA TRP A 269 18.48 -11.64 -15.81
C TRP A 269 19.14 -11.04 -14.57
N LEU A 270 20.36 -11.46 -14.22
CA LEU A 270 21.10 -10.83 -13.13
C LEU A 270 21.35 -9.35 -13.41
N LEU A 271 21.70 -8.97 -14.64
CA LEU A 271 21.85 -7.56 -15.02
C LEU A 271 20.52 -6.80 -14.97
N VAL A 272 19.42 -7.41 -15.38
CA VAL A 272 18.07 -6.81 -15.23
C VAL A 272 17.75 -6.57 -13.76
N LEU A 273 18.01 -7.55 -12.88
CA LEU A 273 17.69 -7.45 -11.46
C LEU A 273 18.60 -6.47 -10.71
N ASP A 274 19.88 -6.42 -11.05
CA ASP A 274 20.81 -5.45 -10.47
C ASP A 274 20.40 -4.01 -10.85
N LEU A 275 19.98 -3.80 -12.11
CA LEU A 275 19.44 -2.52 -12.52
C LEU A 275 18.10 -2.23 -11.84
N ALA A 276 17.19 -3.20 -11.76
CA ALA A 276 15.92 -3.06 -11.07
C ALA A 276 16.11 -2.67 -9.60
N GLN A 277 17.12 -3.24 -8.93
CA GLN A 277 17.47 -2.92 -7.55
C GLN A 277 18.00 -1.49 -7.42
N MET A 278 18.87 -1.05 -8.34
CA MET A 278 19.36 0.33 -8.40
C MET A 278 18.21 1.33 -8.63
N LEU A 279 17.25 0.99 -9.49
CA LEU A 279 16.09 1.82 -9.83
C LEU A 279 14.94 1.70 -8.81
N GLU A 280 15.13 0.93 -7.73
CA GLU A 280 14.15 0.69 -6.66
C GLU A 280 12.83 0.04 -7.15
N LEU A 281 12.90 -0.83 -8.17
CA LEU A 281 11.77 -1.54 -8.77
C LEU A 281 11.42 -2.82 -7.99
N SER A 282 11.02 -2.65 -6.72
CA SER A 282 10.79 -3.76 -5.80
C SER A 282 9.77 -4.80 -6.31
N GLU A 283 8.74 -4.39 -7.05
CA GLU A 283 7.74 -5.32 -7.60
C GLU A 283 8.30 -6.19 -8.71
N LEU A 284 9.14 -5.64 -9.60
CA LEU A 284 9.83 -6.44 -10.62
C LEU A 284 10.70 -7.53 -9.98
N ILE A 285 11.45 -7.15 -8.92
CA ILE A 285 12.30 -8.08 -8.17
C ILE A 285 11.47 -9.16 -7.47
N LYS A 286 10.43 -8.76 -6.74
CA LYS A 286 9.54 -9.70 -6.04
C LYS A 286 8.86 -10.66 -7.00
N ARG A 287 8.36 -10.19 -8.15
CA ARG A 287 7.68 -11.05 -9.12
C ARG A 287 8.64 -11.99 -9.82
N TYR A 288 9.89 -11.59 -10.03
CA TYR A 288 10.92 -12.51 -10.50
C TYR A 288 11.28 -13.58 -9.45
N GLN A 289 11.37 -13.18 -8.17
CA GLN A 289 11.72 -14.08 -7.05
C GLN A 289 10.52 -14.91 -6.53
N GLY A 290 9.30 -14.50 -6.86
CA GLY A 290 8.05 -14.87 -6.18
C GLY A 290 7.33 -16.07 -6.81
N GLY A 291 8.07 -17.08 -7.25
CA GLY A 291 7.48 -18.37 -7.63
C GLY A 291 6.88 -19.17 -6.47
N ASP A 292 6.88 -18.65 -5.23
CA ASP A 292 6.55 -19.41 -4.01
C ASP A 292 5.08 -19.25 -3.53
N ASP A 293 4.28 -18.33 -4.06
CA ASP A 293 2.87 -18.18 -3.64
C ASP A 293 1.85 -18.94 -4.53
N CYS A 294 2.31 -19.65 -5.57
CA CYS A 294 1.45 -20.51 -6.42
C CYS A 294 1.53 -21.98 -6.00
N ALA A 295 0.97 -22.28 -4.83
CA ALA A 295 0.43 -23.61 -4.57
C ALA A 295 -0.93 -23.75 -5.28
N THR A 296 -0.94 -23.90 -6.62
CA THR A 296 -1.98 -24.63 -7.39
C THR A 296 -1.70 -24.59 -8.90
N GLU A 297 -1.58 -25.78 -9.47
CA GLU A 297 -1.90 -26.18 -10.86
C GLU A 297 -1.00 -25.69 -12.02
N GLY A 298 0.07 -26.47 -12.24
CA GLY A 298 0.41 -27.11 -13.51
C GLY A 298 0.37 -26.30 -14.81
N LEU A 299 1.55 -25.87 -15.27
CA LEU A 299 2.17 -26.21 -16.58
C LEU A 299 3.42 -25.33 -16.86
N ASN A 300 4.51 -25.99 -17.27
CA ASN A 300 5.65 -25.47 -18.06
C ASN A 300 6.48 -24.25 -17.56
N GLY A 301 6.87 -24.22 -16.29
CA GLY A 301 7.79 -23.21 -15.73
C GLY A 301 9.14 -23.73 -15.21
N THR A 302 9.79 -24.69 -15.86
CA THR A 302 10.97 -25.41 -15.28
C THR A 302 12.31 -24.68 -15.39
N CYS A 303 12.47 -23.69 -16.28
CA CYS A 303 13.75 -22.96 -16.43
C CYS A 303 13.95 -21.84 -15.40
N LEU A 304 12.90 -21.12 -15.03
CA LEU A 304 12.99 -20.01 -14.06
C LEU A 304 13.17 -20.51 -12.61
N HIS A 305 12.58 -21.66 -12.26
CA HIS A 305 12.67 -22.21 -10.91
C HIS A 305 14.08 -22.74 -10.56
N HIS A 306 14.84 -23.29 -11.52
CA HIS A 306 16.21 -23.77 -11.27
C HIS A 306 17.21 -22.63 -11.00
N ALA A 307 17.05 -21.46 -11.65
CA ALA A 307 17.88 -20.29 -11.39
C ALA A 307 17.70 -19.77 -9.94
N MET A 308 16.51 -19.96 -9.37
CA MET A 308 16.18 -19.52 -8.01
C MET A 308 16.84 -20.37 -6.91
N CYS A 309 16.98 -21.68 -7.11
CA CYS A 309 17.66 -22.55 -6.14
C CYS A 309 19.15 -22.19 -6.00
N PHE A 310 19.80 -21.74 -7.07
CA PHE A 310 21.23 -21.41 -7.06
C PHE A 310 21.53 -20.13 -6.26
N LEU A 311 20.68 -19.09 -6.36
CA LEU A 311 20.84 -17.83 -5.62
C LEU A 311 20.59 -17.98 -4.11
N ARG A 312 19.73 -18.92 -3.68
CA ARG A 312 19.55 -19.25 -2.25
C ARG A 312 20.73 -20.03 -1.65
N SER A 313 21.55 -20.70 -2.47
CA SER A 313 22.67 -21.53 -1.99
C SER A 313 23.99 -20.77 -1.72
N LYS A 314 24.07 -19.49 -2.07
CA LYS A 314 25.29 -18.66 -1.93
C LYS A 314 25.19 -17.58 -0.84
N LYS A 315 24.24 -17.68 0.08
CA LYS A 315 24.21 -16.89 1.33
C LYS A 315 24.46 -17.79 2.53
#